data_AF-A0AAD7ABH6-F1
#
_entry.id   AF-A0AAD7ABH6-F1
#
_cell.length_a   1.000
_cell.length_b   1.000
_cell.length_c   1.000
_cell.angle_alpha   90.00
_cell.angle_beta   90.00
_cell.angle_gamma   90.00
#
_symmetry.space_group_name_H-M   'P 1'
#
loop_
_entity.id
_entity.type
_entity.pdbx_description
1 polymer ?
#
loop_
_entity_poly.entity_id
_entity_poly.type
_entity_poly.pdbx_seq_one_letter_code
_entity_poly.pdbx_strand_id
1 'polypeptide(L)'
;MRALSALPLDDDIVDRIMTFSPTFATLQALMLVSKAFYSVYQTHPKSITRAVAYNIVGPALPQALRVIRYQYAMPDGNARDKEDPDKLATECPEEHSPSVITADEKQKLQENSKVVCALEDIYSLTQKDRTSRRSVLTSEESWRFRRAVYRIMFYTRLFSGDRYDLDEIADLGEDGVKHIRLQRMAVLKEYPTDELRQIYAVVQFMRDILAEVADSGDQIDVLLSTGPNGVRYAWEERSTESVEEDLGFSLYEYDDGENELYTGYFSLPLNKIWTARGAKPPKDDDEKEPPTKWILDAIIGGNDTCSQCATPGGLKLLTEANWHRMEVQPAAFLKNRLKDNTTVTTPFQAALASLRQQHYDPDKADDCRDDEEWLGPWIGGVFDVPRISGGQWDGWKRDGSYCQPCLRKFLDEHVWRWLLWERVKGGWAPPEDCWYGYNCKTMVHKRPHAEGKNHLCVPTKGDP
;
A
#
# COMPACT_ATOMS: atom_id res chain seq x y z
N MET A 1 54.87 -19.53 3.21
CA MET A 1 53.97 -19.63 2.05
C MET A 1 52.53 -19.56 2.57
N ARG A 2 51.85 -18.42 2.42
CA ARG A 2 50.40 -18.36 2.65
C ARG A 2 49.75 -19.20 1.54
N ALA A 3 48.99 -20.22 1.91
CA ALA A 3 48.25 -21.01 0.92
C ALA A 3 47.34 -20.06 0.13
N LEU A 4 47.38 -20.14 -1.20
CA LEU A 4 46.62 -19.33 -2.16
C LEU A 4 45.09 -19.54 -2.09
N SER A 5 44.58 -20.13 -1.01
CA SER A 5 43.17 -20.40 -0.73
C SER A 5 42.52 -19.41 0.24
N ALA A 6 43.27 -18.42 0.74
CA ALA A 6 42.79 -17.42 1.70
C ALA A 6 42.49 -16.09 1.00
N LEU A 7 41.29 -15.55 1.24
CA LEU A 7 40.95 -14.16 0.91
C LEU A 7 42.03 -13.25 1.56
N PRO A 8 42.61 -12.26 0.87
CA PRO A 8 43.67 -11.41 1.43
C PRO A 8 43.12 -10.33 2.37
N LEU A 9 42.05 -10.64 3.10
CA LEU A 9 41.40 -9.76 4.08
C LEU A 9 41.46 -10.44 5.45
N ASP A 10 41.64 -9.63 6.49
CA ASP A 10 41.55 -10.09 7.87
C ASP A 10 40.09 -10.44 8.23
N ASP A 11 39.92 -11.35 9.19
CA ASP A 11 38.61 -11.90 9.56
C ASP A 11 37.62 -10.81 10.06
N ASP A 12 38.11 -9.73 10.65
CA ASP A 12 37.32 -8.58 11.11
C ASP A 12 36.75 -7.77 9.94
N ILE A 13 37.52 -7.60 8.85
CA ILE A 13 37.05 -6.97 7.61
C ILE A 13 35.99 -7.85 6.97
N VAL A 14 36.21 -9.17 6.93
CA VAL A 14 35.24 -10.12 6.39
C VAL A 14 33.94 -10.12 7.21
N ASP A 15 34.03 -10.15 8.55
CA ASP A 15 32.87 -10.03 9.44
C ASP A 15 32.09 -8.75 9.14
N ARG A 16 32.80 -7.61 9.05
CA ARG A 16 32.19 -6.32 8.75
C ARG A 16 31.48 -6.32 7.39
N ILE A 17 32.08 -6.87 6.34
CA ILE A 17 31.45 -7.02 5.02
C ILE A 17 30.16 -7.85 5.14
N MET A 18 30.20 -8.97 5.86
CA MET A 18 29.03 -9.83 6.03
C MET A 18 27.90 -9.12 6.78
N THR A 19 28.22 -8.30 7.79
CA THR A 19 27.22 -7.49 8.53
C THR A 19 26.49 -6.46 7.68
N PHE A 20 27.04 -6.07 6.53
CA PHE A 20 26.38 -5.17 5.57
C PHE A 20 25.54 -5.88 4.52
N SER A 21 25.38 -7.21 4.61
CA SER A 21 24.51 -7.93 3.68
C SER A 21 23.06 -7.42 3.84
N PRO A 22 22.39 -7.02 2.74
CA PRO A 22 21.05 -6.42 2.82
C PRO A 22 19.96 -7.45 3.15
N THR A 23 20.18 -8.72 2.83
CA THR A 23 19.22 -9.81 3.04
C THR A 23 19.91 -11.10 3.47
N PHE A 24 19.16 -12.03 4.07
CA PHE A 24 19.67 -13.37 4.39
C PHE A 24 20.08 -14.16 3.14
N ALA A 25 19.39 -13.98 2.02
CA ALA A 25 19.77 -14.58 0.74
C ALA A 25 21.13 -14.07 0.25
N THR A 26 21.38 -12.76 0.39
CA THR A 26 22.70 -12.18 0.05
C THR A 26 23.78 -12.71 0.97
N LEU A 27 23.52 -12.78 2.28
CA LEU A 27 24.45 -13.38 3.25
C LEU A 27 24.78 -14.84 2.89
N GLN A 28 23.76 -15.64 2.55
CA GLN A 28 23.94 -17.03 2.15
C GLN A 28 24.76 -17.12 0.87
N ALA A 29 24.51 -16.27 -0.13
CA ALA A 29 25.32 -16.21 -1.33
C ALA A 29 26.79 -15.89 -1.00
N LEU A 30 27.07 -14.90 -0.14
CA LEU A 30 28.44 -14.59 0.31
C LEU A 30 29.12 -15.81 0.96
N MET A 31 28.41 -16.54 1.82
CA MET A 31 28.94 -17.75 2.47
C MET A 31 29.31 -18.85 1.47
N LEU A 32 28.61 -18.92 0.33
CA LEU A 32 28.85 -19.90 -0.73
C LEU A 32 29.98 -19.51 -1.69
N VAL A 33 30.42 -18.24 -1.69
CA VAL A 33 31.50 -17.75 -2.58
C VAL A 33 32.88 -18.30 -2.16
N SER A 34 33.18 -18.39 -0.86
CA SER A 34 34.49 -18.85 -0.38
C SER A 34 34.44 -19.42 1.03
N LYS A 35 35.33 -20.39 1.30
CA LYS A 35 35.54 -20.97 2.63
C LYS A 35 35.93 -19.93 3.68
N ALA A 36 36.57 -18.83 3.28
CA ALA A 36 36.93 -17.74 4.21
C ALA A 36 35.68 -17.07 4.80
N PHE A 37 34.72 -16.65 3.97
CA PHE A 37 33.44 -16.10 4.42
C PHE A 37 32.67 -17.09 5.28
N TYR A 38 32.61 -18.35 4.87
CA TYR A 38 31.95 -19.40 5.65
C TYR A 38 32.60 -19.58 7.03
N SER A 39 33.94 -19.62 7.10
CA SER A 39 34.69 -19.75 8.36
C SER A 39 34.40 -18.58 9.31
N VAL A 40 34.43 -17.34 8.81
CA VAL A 40 34.13 -16.16 9.62
C VAL A 40 32.68 -16.18 10.12
N TYR A 41 31.73 -16.59 9.28
CA TYR A 41 30.35 -16.79 9.71
C TYR A 41 30.21 -17.86 10.80
N GLN A 42 30.93 -18.98 10.69
CA GLN A 42 30.91 -20.02 11.72
C GLN A 42 31.44 -19.51 13.07
N THR A 43 32.41 -18.59 13.06
CA THR A 43 32.93 -17.96 14.28
C THR A 43 31.97 -16.92 14.86
N HIS A 44 31.26 -16.15 14.03
CA HIS A 44 30.38 -15.04 14.47
C HIS A 44 28.91 -15.11 14.00
N PRO A 45 28.23 -16.27 14.06
CA PRO A 45 26.95 -16.45 13.37
C PRO A 45 25.84 -15.58 13.96
N LYS A 46 25.87 -15.37 15.29
CA LYS A 46 24.84 -14.58 16.00
C LYS A 46 24.94 -13.08 15.67
N SER A 47 26.16 -12.52 15.68
CA SER A 47 26.39 -11.10 15.42
C SER A 47 26.07 -10.75 13.97
N ILE A 48 26.59 -11.54 13.02
CA ILE A 48 26.33 -11.37 11.59
C ILE A 48 24.83 -11.54 11.29
N THR A 49 24.20 -12.61 11.78
CA THR A 49 22.76 -12.83 11.54
C THR A 49 21.91 -11.68 12.10
N ARG A 50 22.22 -11.19 13.31
CA ARG A 50 21.49 -10.08 13.92
C ARG A 50 21.70 -8.78 13.15
N ALA A 51 22.91 -8.51 12.65
CA ALA A 51 23.19 -7.33 11.83
C ALA A 51 22.41 -7.37 10.50
N VAL A 52 22.36 -8.53 9.84
CA VAL A 52 21.55 -8.70 8.62
C VAL A 52 20.05 -8.58 8.92
N ALA A 53 19.57 -9.12 10.03
CA ALA A 53 18.20 -8.91 10.48
C ALA A 53 17.89 -7.41 10.68
N TYR A 54 18.82 -6.68 11.31
CA TYR A 54 18.73 -5.23 11.51
C TYR A 54 18.72 -4.46 10.17
N ASN A 55 19.48 -4.89 9.16
CA ASN A 55 19.44 -4.25 7.83
C ASN A 55 18.07 -4.41 7.15
N ILE A 56 17.35 -5.50 7.43
CA ILE A 56 16.02 -5.79 6.85
C ILE A 56 14.93 -4.94 7.53
N VAL A 57 14.87 -4.97 8.86
CA VAL A 57 13.75 -4.36 9.62
C VAL A 57 14.10 -3.05 10.31
N GLY A 58 15.37 -2.66 10.32
CA GLY A 58 15.87 -1.47 11.00
C GLY A 58 15.92 -1.60 12.52
N PRO A 59 15.90 -0.47 13.24
CA PRO A 59 15.91 -0.44 14.70
C PRO A 59 14.66 -1.05 15.35
N ALA A 60 13.63 -1.37 14.57
CA ALA A 60 12.41 -2.04 15.04
C ALA A 60 12.54 -3.58 15.18
N LEU A 61 13.77 -4.13 15.12
CA LEU A 61 14.02 -5.57 15.22
C LEU A 61 13.44 -6.25 16.47
N PRO A 62 13.49 -5.66 17.69
CA PRO A 62 12.84 -6.25 18.85
C PRO A 62 11.34 -6.46 18.66
N GLN A 63 10.64 -5.49 18.05
CA GLN A 63 9.21 -5.56 17.78
C GLN A 63 8.90 -6.58 16.68
N ALA A 64 9.71 -6.62 15.61
CA ALA A 64 9.56 -7.60 14.54
C ALA A 64 9.72 -9.05 15.05
N LEU A 65 10.72 -9.31 15.91
CA LEU A 65 10.91 -10.62 16.52
C LEU A 65 9.78 -10.99 17.48
N ARG A 66 9.23 -10.02 18.23
CA ARG A 66 8.07 -10.24 19.13
C ARG A 66 6.86 -10.78 18.36
N VAL A 67 6.54 -10.17 17.21
CA VAL A 67 5.45 -10.59 16.32
C VAL A 67 5.61 -12.05 15.88
N ILE A 68 6.84 -12.46 15.57
CA ILE A 68 7.16 -13.79 15.06
C ILE A 68 7.16 -14.82 16.19
N ARG A 69 7.84 -14.55 17.30
CA ARG A 69 8.02 -15.48 18.40
C ARG A 69 6.73 -15.80 19.13
N TYR A 70 5.82 -14.83 19.20
CA TYR A 70 4.50 -15.06 19.74
C TYR A 70 3.75 -16.19 19.03
N GLN A 71 3.93 -16.33 17.70
CA GLN A 71 3.27 -17.39 16.93
C GLN A 71 3.72 -18.80 17.35
N TYR A 72 4.97 -18.96 17.82
CA TYR A 72 5.48 -20.27 18.27
C TYR A 72 5.21 -20.56 19.74
N ALA A 73 5.07 -19.50 20.55
CA ALA A 73 4.75 -19.66 21.97
C ALA A 73 3.36 -20.25 22.19
N MET A 74 2.52 -20.30 21.15
CA MET A 74 1.08 -20.55 21.27
C MET A 74 0.61 -21.63 20.28
N PRO A 75 0.86 -22.91 20.55
CA PRO A 75 0.55 -24.02 19.65
C PRO A 75 -0.95 -24.35 19.56
N ASP A 76 -1.71 -24.10 20.64
CA ASP A 76 -3.14 -24.43 20.74
C ASP A 76 -3.98 -23.14 20.65
N GLY A 77 -4.57 -22.91 19.48
CA GLY A 77 -5.29 -21.67 19.15
C GLY A 77 -6.51 -21.34 20.03
N ASN A 78 -7.06 -22.31 20.77
CA ASN A 78 -8.43 -22.21 21.31
C ASN A 78 -8.52 -21.95 22.83
N ALA A 79 -7.40 -21.71 23.54
CA ALA A 79 -7.42 -21.65 25.01
C ALA A 79 -7.48 -20.23 25.63
N ARG A 80 -7.61 -19.17 24.82
CA ARG A 80 -7.25 -17.79 25.25
C ARG A 80 -8.34 -16.90 25.80
N ASP A 81 -9.61 -17.20 25.57
CA ASP A 81 -10.69 -16.36 26.13
C ASP A 81 -10.74 -16.42 27.66
N LYS A 82 -9.92 -17.30 28.26
CA LYS A 82 -9.76 -17.46 29.70
C LYS A 82 -8.40 -16.95 30.21
N GLU A 83 -7.51 -16.49 29.34
CA GLU A 83 -6.22 -15.95 29.76
C GLU A 83 -6.39 -14.58 30.43
N ASP A 84 -5.66 -14.39 31.51
CA ASP A 84 -5.62 -13.13 32.24
C ASP A 84 -5.08 -12.01 31.33
N PRO A 85 -5.83 -10.91 31.12
CA PRO A 85 -5.39 -9.74 30.37
C PRO A 85 -3.96 -9.29 30.66
N ASP A 86 -3.55 -9.32 31.93
CA ASP A 86 -2.23 -8.81 32.36
C ASP A 86 -1.09 -9.78 31.99
N LYS A 87 -1.40 -11.07 31.84
CA LYS A 87 -0.42 -12.08 31.37
C LYS A 87 -0.15 -11.96 29.88
N LEU A 88 -1.19 -11.78 29.07
CA LEU A 88 -1.08 -11.57 27.62
C LEU A 88 -0.14 -10.42 27.26
N ALA A 89 -0.17 -9.35 28.05
CA ALA A 89 0.69 -8.18 27.84
C ALA A 89 2.18 -8.47 28.11
N THR A 90 2.49 -9.41 29.00
CA THR A 90 3.84 -9.66 29.55
C THR A 90 4.52 -10.93 29.03
N GLU A 91 3.78 -11.89 28.47
CA GLU A 91 4.29 -13.20 28.05
C GLU A 91 5.28 -13.18 26.87
N CYS A 92 5.26 -12.13 26.05
CA CYS A 92 6.21 -11.97 24.95
C CYS A 92 6.76 -10.54 24.95
N PRO A 93 7.75 -10.20 25.79
CA PRO A 93 8.31 -8.85 25.86
C PRO A 93 9.13 -8.51 24.60
N GLU A 94 9.31 -7.22 24.34
CA GLU A 94 10.24 -6.75 23.32
C GLU A 94 11.70 -7.06 23.75
N GLU A 95 12.25 -8.16 23.24
CA GLU A 95 13.62 -8.58 23.58
C GLU A 95 14.68 -7.71 22.91
N HIS A 96 15.38 -6.92 23.72
CA HIS A 96 16.48 -6.07 23.25
C HIS A 96 17.83 -6.82 23.22
N SER A 97 17.93 -7.94 23.96
CA SER A 97 19.15 -8.73 24.06
C SER A 97 19.42 -9.55 22.79
N PRO A 98 20.70 -9.89 22.50
CA PRO A 98 21.04 -10.75 21.38
C PRO A 98 20.57 -12.19 21.63
N SER A 99 19.39 -12.54 21.11
CA SER A 99 18.89 -13.91 21.05
C SER A 99 19.19 -14.54 19.68
N VAL A 100 19.20 -15.87 19.64
CA VAL A 100 19.43 -16.63 18.40
C VAL A 100 18.22 -16.43 17.48
N ILE A 101 18.47 -16.16 16.21
CA ILE A 101 17.44 -16.05 15.17
C ILE A 101 17.48 -17.34 14.34
N THR A 102 16.42 -18.14 14.44
CA THR A 102 16.25 -19.43 13.75
C THR A 102 16.03 -19.24 12.24
N ALA A 103 16.13 -20.32 11.46
CA ALA A 103 15.90 -20.25 10.01
C ALA A 103 14.48 -19.80 9.65
N ASP A 104 13.48 -20.27 10.39
CA ASP A 104 12.07 -19.93 10.19
C ASP A 104 11.79 -18.47 10.59
N GLU A 105 12.39 -17.99 11.69
CA GLU A 105 12.32 -16.57 12.06
C GLU A 105 12.95 -15.66 10.99
N LYS A 106 14.06 -16.09 10.34
CA LYS A 106 14.67 -15.33 9.24
C LYS A 106 13.70 -15.16 8.07
N GLN A 107 13.01 -16.25 7.68
CA GLN A 107 12.02 -16.22 6.61
C GLN A 107 10.86 -15.28 6.96
N LYS A 108 10.25 -15.46 8.14
CA LYS A 108 9.12 -14.62 8.58
C LYS A 108 9.50 -13.15 8.78
N LEU A 109 10.74 -12.86 9.19
CA LEU A 109 11.26 -11.48 9.22
C LEU A 109 11.27 -10.87 7.82
N GLN A 110 11.72 -11.62 6.81
CA GLN A 110 11.70 -11.13 5.42
C GLN A 110 10.26 -10.90 4.93
N GLU A 111 9.35 -11.84 5.18
CA GLU A 111 7.94 -11.72 4.80
C GLU A 111 7.27 -10.50 5.46
N ASN A 112 7.34 -10.38 6.79
CA ASN A 112 6.77 -9.24 7.50
C ASN A 112 7.43 -7.92 7.05
N SER A 113 8.74 -7.92 6.79
CA SER A 113 9.44 -6.70 6.34
C SER A 113 8.94 -6.20 4.99
N LYS A 114 8.52 -7.09 4.07
CA LYS A 114 7.94 -6.69 2.78
C LYS A 114 6.63 -5.93 3.01
N VAL A 115 5.77 -6.45 3.88
CA VAL A 115 4.49 -5.80 4.24
C VAL A 115 4.75 -4.42 4.84
N VAL A 116 5.67 -4.31 5.80
CA VAL A 116 6.00 -3.04 6.44
C VAL A 116 6.62 -2.04 5.46
N CYS A 117 7.53 -2.48 4.57
CA CYS A 117 8.12 -1.61 3.56
C CYS A 117 7.09 -1.10 2.56
N ALA A 118 6.17 -1.96 2.12
CA ALA A 118 5.09 -1.55 1.21
C ALA A 118 4.17 -0.51 1.86
N LEU A 119 3.76 -0.73 3.11
CA LEU A 119 2.98 0.27 3.85
C LEU A 119 3.74 1.55 4.11
N GLU A 120 5.05 1.50 4.32
CA GLU A 120 5.89 2.70 4.46
C GLU A 120 5.99 3.48 3.15
N ASP A 121 6.12 2.79 2.02
CA ASP A 121 6.10 3.38 0.68
C ASP A 121 4.75 4.09 0.44
N ILE A 122 3.62 3.44 0.80
CA ILE A 122 2.28 4.04 0.70
C ILE A 122 2.13 5.23 1.67
N TYR A 123 2.54 5.08 2.93
CA TYR A 123 2.48 6.14 3.94
C TYR A 123 3.27 7.36 3.51
N SER A 124 4.49 7.13 3.01
CA SER A 124 5.32 8.21 2.48
C SER A 124 4.64 8.88 1.29
N LEU A 125 4.08 8.11 0.36
CA LEU A 125 3.41 8.66 -0.83
C LEU A 125 2.18 9.51 -0.46
N THR A 126 1.39 9.08 0.53
CA THR A 126 0.11 9.73 0.86
C THR A 126 0.22 10.79 1.94
N GLN A 127 1.18 10.68 2.86
CA GLN A 127 1.30 11.54 4.05
C GLN A 127 2.58 12.38 4.09
N LYS A 128 3.65 12.02 3.37
CA LYS A 128 4.95 12.72 3.40
C LYS A 128 5.26 13.48 2.12
N ASP A 129 5.35 12.77 1.00
CA ASP A 129 5.79 13.26 -0.31
C ASP A 129 5.14 12.44 -1.43
N ARG A 130 4.21 13.07 -2.12
CA ARG A 130 3.46 12.47 -3.24
C ARG A 130 4.27 12.28 -4.53
N THR A 131 5.53 12.73 -4.57
CA THR A 131 6.37 12.70 -5.78
C THR A 131 7.24 11.45 -5.88
N SER A 132 7.31 10.65 -4.81
CA SER A 132 8.10 9.40 -4.77
C SER A 132 7.22 8.21 -4.43
N ARG A 133 7.32 7.13 -5.23
CA ARG A 133 6.70 5.82 -4.93
C ARG A 133 7.43 5.03 -3.86
N ARG A 134 8.64 5.47 -3.48
CA ARG A 134 9.43 4.88 -2.41
C ARG A 134 9.44 5.80 -1.21
N SER A 135 9.55 5.21 -0.03
CA SER A 135 9.67 5.95 1.22
C SER A 135 10.80 6.98 1.14
N VAL A 136 10.43 8.22 1.45
CA VAL A 136 11.37 9.33 1.70
C VAL A 136 11.33 9.75 3.18
N LEU A 137 10.82 8.87 4.04
CA LEU A 137 10.89 9.07 5.48
C LEU A 137 12.36 9.14 5.91
N THR A 138 12.65 10.04 6.85
CA THR A 138 13.97 10.03 7.50
C THR A 138 14.14 8.74 8.31
N SER A 139 15.38 8.41 8.69
CA SER A 139 15.64 7.20 9.49
C SER A 139 14.85 7.17 10.81
N GLU A 140 14.63 8.34 11.41
CA GLU A 140 13.87 8.48 12.65
C GLU A 140 12.36 8.33 12.42
N GLU A 141 11.81 8.99 11.38
CA GLU A 141 10.39 8.82 10.98
C GLU A 141 10.09 7.36 10.61
N SER A 142 10.97 6.73 9.83
CA SER A 142 10.88 5.32 9.45
C SER A 142 10.93 4.41 10.67
N TRP A 143 11.80 4.67 11.64
CA TRP A 143 11.83 3.91 12.90
C TRP A 143 10.51 4.01 13.67
N ARG A 144 9.98 5.23 13.87
CA ARG A 144 8.69 5.44 14.57
C ARG A 144 7.56 4.71 13.85
N PHE A 145 7.49 4.83 12.52
CA PHE A 145 6.50 4.17 11.68
C PHE A 145 6.60 2.64 11.78
N ARG A 146 7.75 2.06 11.48
CA ARG A 146 7.96 0.59 11.49
C ARG A 146 7.69 0.00 12.86
N ARG A 147 8.14 0.67 13.93
CA ARG A 147 7.88 0.24 15.31
C ARG A 147 6.39 0.20 15.63
N ALA A 148 5.65 1.23 15.23
CA ALA A 148 4.20 1.26 15.38
C ALA A 148 3.52 0.15 14.57
N VAL A 149 3.90 -0.05 13.29
CA VAL A 149 3.34 -1.10 12.43
C VAL A 149 3.58 -2.49 13.03
N TYR A 150 4.79 -2.83 13.49
CA TYR A 150 5.04 -4.14 14.10
C TYR A 150 4.23 -4.36 15.39
N ARG A 151 3.98 -3.32 16.17
CA ARG A 151 3.11 -3.43 17.36
C ARG A 151 1.65 -3.61 16.99
N ILE A 152 1.19 -2.98 15.92
CA ILE A 152 -0.13 -3.21 15.33
C ILE A 152 -0.21 -4.67 14.83
N MET A 153 0.78 -5.17 14.08
CA MET A 153 0.84 -6.58 13.66
C MET A 153 0.78 -7.55 14.84
N PHE A 154 1.51 -7.25 15.92
CA PHE A 154 1.46 -8.06 17.14
C PHE A 154 0.05 -8.04 17.72
N TYR A 155 -0.52 -6.84 17.90
CA TYR A 155 -1.86 -6.65 18.45
C TYR A 155 -2.94 -7.37 17.63
N THR A 156 -2.94 -7.24 16.31
CA THR A 156 -3.92 -7.92 15.46
C THR A 156 -3.72 -9.43 15.46
N ARG A 157 -2.48 -9.93 15.58
CA ARG A 157 -2.25 -11.37 15.81
C ARG A 157 -2.78 -11.84 17.16
N LEU A 158 -2.82 -10.99 18.20
CA LEU A 158 -3.42 -11.33 19.50
C LEU A 158 -4.94 -11.37 19.44
N PHE A 159 -5.56 -10.52 18.63
CA PHE A 159 -7.00 -10.27 18.61
C PHE A 159 -7.54 -10.28 17.17
N SER A 160 -7.15 -11.29 16.39
CA SER A 160 -7.45 -11.36 14.97
C SER A 160 -8.94 -11.62 14.75
N GLY A 161 -9.49 -11.06 13.67
CA GLY A 161 -10.90 -11.22 13.32
C GLY A 161 -11.27 -12.67 12.95
N ASP A 162 -10.32 -13.41 12.37
CA ASP A 162 -10.47 -14.81 11.97
C ASP A 162 -10.52 -15.82 13.13
N ARG A 163 -10.35 -15.35 14.38
CA ARG A 163 -10.27 -16.26 15.54
C ARG A 163 -11.60 -16.78 16.01
N TYR A 164 -12.66 -16.03 15.81
CA TYR A 164 -13.96 -16.36 16.34
C TYR A 164 -14.85 -16.77 15.17
N ASP A 165 -15.30 -18.03 15.16
CA ASP A 165 -16.40 -18.38 14.28
C ASP A 165 -17.70 -17.73 14.79
N LEU A 166 -18.72 -17.68 13.94
CA LEU A 166 -19.99 -17.04 14.30
C LEU A 166 -20.65 -17.64 15.54
N ASP A 167 -20.55 -18.96 15.67
CA ASP A 167 -21.18 -19.69 16.76
C ASP A 167 -20.49 -19.32 18.08
N GLU A 168 -19.15 -19.20 18.07
CA GLU A 168 -18.35 -18.72 19.20
C GLU A 168 -18.68 -17.26 19.55
N ILE A 169 -18.81 -16.35 18.57
CA ILE A 169 -19.19 -14.94 18.85
C ILE A 169 -20.56 -14.87 19.50
N ALA A 170 -21.53 -15.63 18.98
CA ALA A 170 -22.88 -15.67 19.55
C ALA A 170 -22.88 -16.19 20.99
N ASP A 171 -21.99 -17.14 21.31
CA ASP A 171 -21.85 -17.74 22.64
C ASP A 171 -21.08 -16.86 23.65
N LEU A 172 -20.26 -15.89 23.19
CA LEU A 172 -19.51 -15.00 24.08
C LEU A 172 -20.42 -14.17 25.01
N GLY A 173 -21.56 -13.70 24.47
CA GLY A 173 -22.43 -12.72 25.13
C GLY A 173 -21.73 -11.40 25.50
N GLU A 174 -22.45 -10.53 26.22
CA GLU A 174 -21.95 -9.20 26.61
C GLU A 174 -20.68 -9.27 27.49
N ASP A 175 -20.65 -10.23 28.43
CA ASP A 175 -19.52 -10.40 29.35
C ASP A 175 -18.25 -10.88 28.62
N GLY A 176 -18.38 -11.76 27.62
CA GLY A 176 -17.26 -12.22 26.80
C GLY A 176 -16.66 -11.10 25.95
N VAL A 177 -17.51 -10.33 25.25
CA VAL A 177 -17.10 -9.15 24.50
C VAL A 177 -16.38 -8.15 25.40
N LYS A 178 -16.94 -7.87 26.58
CA LYS A 178 -16.33 -6.96 27.56
C LYS A 178 -14.99 -7.48 28.05
N HIS A 179 -14.84 -8.79 28.24
CA HIS A 179 -13.57 -9.41 28.62
C HIS A 179 -12.50 -9.22 27.53
N ILE A 180 -12.82 -9.49 26.26
CA ILE A 180 -11.91 -9.29 25.13
C ILE A 180 -11.49 -7.82 25.02
N ARG A 181 -12.44 -6.87 25.19
CA ARG A 181 -12.14 -5.43 25.21
C ARG A 181 -11.18 -5.04 26.34
N LEU A 182 -11.28 -5.70 27.51
CA LEU A 182 -10.33 -5.49 28.61
C LEU A 182 -8.95 -6.06 28.29
N GLN A 183 -8.85 -7.25 27.67
CA GLN A 183 -7.59 -7.83 27.20
C GLN A 183 -6.89 -6.92 26.19
N ARG A 184 -7.64 -6.43 25.19
CA ARG A 184 -7.17 -5.43 24.21
C ARG A 184 -6.59 -4.19 24.88
N MET A 185 -7.30 -3.65 25.88
CA MET A 185 -6.84 -2.49 26.62
C MET A 185 -5.57 -2.78 27.44
N ALA A 186 -5.49 -3.94 28.10
CA ALA A 186 -4.33 -4.33 28.90
C ALA A 186 -3.04 -4.37 28.07
N VAL A 187 -3.10 -4.98 26.88
CA VAL A 187 -1.94 -5.04 25.96
C VAL A 187 -1.46 -3.65 25.54
N LEU A 188 -2.38 -2.75 25.17
CA LEU A 188 -2.01 -1.40 24.73
C LEU A 188 -1.53 -0.53 25.91
N LYS A 189 -2.02 -0.77 27.12
CA LYS A 189 -1.67 0.00 28.32
C LYS A 189 -0.18 -0.12 28.70
N GLU A 190 0.53 -1.13 28.21
CA GLU A 190 1.97 -1.28 28.44
C GLU A 190 2.82 -0.25 27.68
N TYR A 191 2.31 0.34 26.59
CA TYR A 191 3.08 1.30 25.79
C TYR A 191 3.04 2.72 26.38
N PRO A 192 4.16 3.46 26.39
CA PRO A 192 4.17 4.88 26.75
C PRO A 192 3.22 5.73 25.89
N THR A 193 2.75 6.85 26.43
CA THR A 193 1.73 7.69 25.77
C THR A 193 2.15 8.20 24.40
N ASP A 194 3.42 8.58 24.22
CA ASP A 194 3.92 9.05 22.93
C ASP A 194 3.98 7.92 21.89
N GLU A 195 4.23 6.69 22.34
CA GLU A 195 4.22 5.52 21.45
C GLU A 195 2.80 5.10 21.08
N LEU A 196 1.82 5.28 21.99
CA LEU A 196 0.40 5.11 21.66
C LEU A 196 -0.08 6.13 20.63
N ARG A 197 0.44 7.36 20.65
CA ARG A 197 0.15 8.36 19.62
C ARG A 197 0.72 7.96 18.26
N GLN A 198 1.90 7.35 18.24
CA GLN A 198 2.49 6.79 17.01
C GLN A 198 1.66 5.62 16.48
N ILE A 199 1.24 4.69 17.34
CA ILE A 199 0.33 3.59 16.97
C ILE A 199 -0.97 4.16 16.39
N TYR A 200 -1.60 5.10 17.09
CA TYR A 200 -2.83 5.74 16.63
C TYR A 200 -2.64 6.43 15.27
N ALA A 201 -1.53 7.15 15.06
CA ALA A 201 -1.24 7.79 13.78
C ALA A 201 -1.19 6.80 12.60
N VAL A 202 -0.57 5.63 12.82
CA VAL A 202 -0.53 4.57 11.80
C VAL A 202 -1.89 3.91 11.62
N VAL A 203 -2.66 3.70 12.70
CA VAL A 203 -4.03 3.19 12.62
C VAL A 203 -4.95 4.13 11.84
N GLN A 204 -4.85 5.44 12.06
CA GLN A 204 -5.63 6.43 11.28
C GLN A 204 -5.25 6.41 9.81
N PHE A 205 -3.95 6.30 9.50
CA PHE A 205 -3.52 6.09 8.12
C PHE A 205 -4.08 4.80 7.49
N MET A 206 -4.09 3.68 8.23
CA MET A 206 -4.67 2.43 7.75
C MET A 206 -6.18 2.56 7.53
N ARG A 207 -6.87 3.30 8.41
CA ARG A 207 -8.28 3.65 8.27
C ARG A 207 -8.53 4.50 7.03
N ASP A 208 -7.70 5.50 6.76
CA ASP A 208 -7.79 6.35 5.55
C ASP A 208 -7.62 5.51 4.27
N ILE A 209 -6.65 4.58 4.26
CA ILE A 209 -6.48 3.62 3.15
C ILE A 209 -7.75 2.82 2.92
N LEU A 210 -8.30 2.23 3.98
CA LEU A 210 -9.50 1.40 3.89
C LEU A 210 -10.70 2.22 3.45
N ALA A 211 -10.84 3.46 3.92
CA ALA A 211 -11.90 4.37 3.49
C ALA A 211 -11.78 4.80 2.02
N GLU A 212 -10.58 4.77 1.43
CA GLU A 212 -10.38 5.01 -0.01
C GLU A 212 -10.81 3.81 -0.88
N VAL A 213 -10.90 2.59 -0.33
CA VAL A 213 -11.21 1.36 -1.10
C VAL A 213 -12.54 0.70 -0.73
N ALA A 214 -13.04 0.90 0.48
CA ALA A 214 -14.28 0.30 0.95
C ALA A 214 -15.52 1.07 0.47
N ASP A 215 -16.55 0.34 0.08
CA ASP A 215 -17.85 0.91 -0.32
C ASP A 215 -18.60 1.54 0.87
N SER A 216 -18.33 1.07 2.11
CA SER A 216 -18.99 1.54 3.33
C SER A 216 -18.00 1.79 4.47
N GLY A 217 -18.22 2.88 5.22
CA GLY A 217 -17.36 3.25 6.35
C GLY A 217 -17.55 2.40 7.60
N ASP A 218 -18.66 1.66 7.70
CA ASP A 218 -19.04 0.90 8.90
C ASP A 218 -18.18 -0.37 9.08
N GLN A 219 -17.57 -0.86 8.00
CA GLN A 219 -16.76 -2.08 8.00
C GLN A 219 -15.29 -1.83 8.35
N ILE A 220 -14.85 -0.58 8.45
CA ILE A 220 -13.41 -0.26 8.55
C ILE A 220 -12.78 -0.86 9.82
N ASP A 221 -13.48 -0.85 10.95
CA ASP A 221 -12.89 -1.37 12.20
C ASP A 221 -12.76 -2.90 12.18
N VAL A 222 -13.68 -3.60 11.49
CA VAL A 222 -13.57 -5.04 11.22
C VAL A 222 -12.37 -5.32 10.31
N LEU A 223 -12.23 -4.58 9.21
CA LEU A 223 -11.11 -4.70 8.27
C LEU A 223 -9.76 -4.39 8.94
N LEU A 224 -9.70 -3.43 9.87
CA LEU A 224 -8.49 -3.14 10.66
C LEU A 224 -8.04 -4.32 11.52
N SER A 225 -8.93 -5.25 11.88
CA SER A 225 -8.60 -6.44 12.67
C SER A 225 -7.74 -7.46 11.90
N THR A 226 -7.77 -7.43 10.56
CA THR A 226 -6.85 -8.22 9.69
C THR A 226 -5.41 -7.72 9.76
N GLY A 227 -5.23 -6.52 10.30
CA GLY A 227 -3.95 -5.90 10.53
C GLY A 227 -3.24 -5.42 9.26
N PRO A 228 -1.95 -5.09 9.37
CA PRO A 228 -1.23 -4.38 8.32
C PRO A 228 -1.16 -5.12 6.98
N ASN A 229 -1.18 -6.46 6.99
CA ASN A 229 -1.14 -7.22 5.75
C ASN A 229 -2.47 -7.14 4.99
N GLY A 230 -3.62 -7.30 5.66
CA GLY A 230 -4.93 -7.16 5.02
C GLY A 230 -5.16 -5.75 4.50
N VAL A 231 -4.78 -4.71 5.24
CA VAL A 231 -4.85 -3.31 4.76
C VAL A 231 -3.97 -3.08 3.53
N ARG A 232 -2.76 -3.66 3.51
CA ARG A 232 -1.89 -3.59 2.34
C ARG A 232 -2.55 -4.27 1.13
N TYR A 233 -3.11 -5.46 1.31
CA TYR A 233 -3.81 -6.18 0.25
C TYR A 233 -4.98 -5.36 -0.29
N ALA A 234 -5.84 -4.83 0.58
CA ALA A 234 -6.99 -4.03 0.15
C ALA A 234 -6.58 -2.80 -0.66
N TRP A 235 -5.49 -2.14 -0.27
CA TRP A 235 -4.93 -1.03 -1.04
C TRP A 235 -4.40 -1.45 -2.42
N GLU A 236 -3.68 -2.56 -2.47
CA GLU A 236 -3.07 -3.07 -3.70
C GLU A 236 -4.12 -3.57 -4.70
N GLU A 237 -5.19 -4.21 -4.22
CA GLU A 237 -6.30 -4.70 -5.04
C GLU A 237 -7.32 -3.63 -5.43
N ARG A 238 -7.30 -2.48 -4.74
CA ARG A 238 -8.40 -1.51 -4.76
C ARG A 238 -9.76 -2.14 -4.43
N SER A 239 -9.75 -3.13 -3.55
CA SER A 239 -10.94 -3.89 -3.19
C SER A 239 -10.80 -4.39 -1.76
N THR A 240 -11.91 -4.49 -1.05
CA THR A 240 -11.96 -5.16 0.26
C THR A 240 -12.40 -6.62 0.14
N GLU A 241 -12.81 -7.08 -1.05
CA GLU A 241 -13.41 -8.40 -1.26
C GLU A 241 -12.52 -9.55 -0.77
N SER A 242 -11.23 -9.57 -1.09
CA SER A 242 -10.32 -10.63 -0.62
C SER A 242 -10.18 -10.67 0.90
N VAL A 243 -10.13 -9.49 1.53
CA VAL A 243 -10.03 -9.34 2.98
C VAL A 243 -11.35 -9.74 3.67
N GLU A 244 -12.48 -9.47 3.02
CA GLU A 244 -13.81 -9.90 3.44
C GLU A 244 -13.99 -11.42 3.36
N GLU A 245 -13.48 -12.04 2.30
CA GLU A 245 -13.47 -13.50 2.13
C GLU A 245 -12.65 -14.19 3.23
N ASP A 246 -11.46 -13.67 3.54
CA ASP A 246 -10.59 -14.18 4.61
C ASP A 246 -11.22 -14.06 6.01
N LEU A 247 -11.99 -13.01 6.25
CA LEU A 247 -12.71 -12.81 7.51
C LEU A 247 -13.99 -13.66 7.61
N GLY A 248 -14.52 -14.13 6.47
CA GLY A 248 -15.83 -14.73 6.39
C GLY A 248 -16.94 -13.66 6.40
N PHE A 249 -17.71 -13.59 5.31
CA PHE A 249 -18.80 -12.63 5.07
C PHE A 249 -19.76 -12.39 6.24
N SER A 250 -19.89 -13.36 7.14
CA SER A 250 -20.83 -13.33 8.24
C SER A 250 -20.42 -12.44 9.43
N LEU A 251 -19.14 -12.09 9.58
CA LEU A 251 -18.69 -11.21 10.67
C LEU A 251 -19.29 -9.79 10.57
N TYR A 252 -19.69 -9.37 9.37
CA TYR A 252 -20.26 -8.05 9.11
C TYR A 252 -21.70 -7.90 9.61
N GLU A 253 -22.49 -8.97 9.60
CA GLU A 253 -23.89 -8.97 10.03
C GLU A 253 -24.04 -9.05 11.56
N TYR A 254 -22.94 -9.19 12.31
CA TYR A 254 -22.96 -9.34 13.76
C TYR A 254 -22.44 -8.12 14.54
N ASP A 255 -21.70 -7.22 13.89
CA ASP A 255 -21.18 -5.99 14.52
C ASP A 255 -22.14 -4.78 14.38
N ASP A 256 -23.29 -4.95 13.71
CA ASP A 256 -24.32 -3.92 13.50
C ASP A 256 -25.33 -3.80 14.66
N GLY A 257 -25.03 -4.40 15.82
CA GLY A 257 -25.90 -4.47 17.00
C GLY A 257 -25.20 -4.32 18.36
N GLU A 258 -25.76 -4.94 19.40
CA GLU A 258 -25.31 -4.82 20.81
C GLU A 258 -23.92 -5.44 21.08
N ASN A 259 -23.39 -6.24 20.15
CA ASN A 259 -22.16 -7.01 20.37
C ASN A 259 -20.87 -6.20 20.17
N GLU A 260 -20.89 -5.08 19.43
CA GLU A 260 -19.80 -4.10 19.21
C GLU A 260 -18.34 -4.66 19.36
N LEU A 261 -18.07 -5.87 18.88
CA LEU A 261 -16.80 -6.56 19.16
C LEU A 261 -15.68 -5.86 18.41
N TYR A 262 -15.95 -5.39 17.20
CA TYR A 262 -14.96 -4.71 16.36
C TYR A 262 -15.16 -3.21 16.34
N THR A 263 -16.37 -2.70 16.59
CA THR A 263 -16.62 -1.27 16.71
C THR A 263 -15.60 -0.59 17.62
N GLY A 264 -14.87 0.37 17.04
CA GLY A 264 -13.77 1.07 17.68
C GLY A 264 -12.61 0.17 18.11
N TYR A 265 -12.27 -0.82 17.29
CA TYR A 265 -11.28 -1.88 17.53
C TYR A 265 -9.99 -1.36 18.19
N PHE A 266 -9.41 -0.28 17.64
CA PHE A 266 -8.29 0.44 18.24
C PHE A 266 -8.73 1.69 19.02
N SER A 267 -9.73 2.43 18.55
CA SER A 267 -10.07 3.75 19.09
C SER A 267 -10.60 3.68 20.53
N LEU A 268 -11.45 2.69 20.85
CA LEU A 268 -12.01 2.50 22.19
C LEU A 268 -10.93 2.22 23.26
N PRO A 269 -10.05 1.20 23.12
CA PRO A 269 -9.04 0.95 24.13
C PRO A 269 -8.05 2.12 24.25
N LEU A 270 -7.65 2.77 23.14
CA LEU A 270 -6.76 3.92 23.18
C LEU A 270 -7.39 5.11 23.93
N ASN A 271 -8.64 5.45 23.63
CA ASN A 271 -9.38 6.53 24.30
C ASN A 271 -9.51 6.29 25.81
N LYS A 272 -9.80 5.06 26.22
CA LYS A 272 -9.85 4.68 27.63
C LYS A 272 -8.50 4.83 28.31
N ILE A 273 -7.41 4.41 27.66
CA ILE A 273 -6.05 4.54 28.20
C ILE A 273 -5.65 6.00 28.35
N TRP A 274 -5.87 6.85 27.34
CA TRP A 274 -5.54 8.28 27.43
C TRP A 274 -6.33 8.97 28.54
N THR A 275 -7.63 8.70 28.62
CA THR A 275 -8.48 9.23 29.70
C THR A 275 -7.95 8.82 31.07
N ALA A 276 -7.61 7.54 31.25
CA ALA A 276 -7.05 7.03 32.51
C ALA A 276 -5.68 7.66 32.86
N ARG A 277 -4.89 8.04 31.85
CA ARG A 277 -3.60 8.72 32.02
C ARG A 277 -3.72 10.25 32.14
N GLY A 278 -4.93 10.82 32.08
CA GLY A 278 -5.14 12.26 32.02
C GLY A 278 -4.58 12.91 30.76
N ALA A 279 -4.30 12.12 29.71
CA ALA A 279 -3.87 12.61 28.41
C ALA A 279 -5.09 12.96 27.55
N LYS A 280 -5.00 14.03 26.76
CA LYS A 280 -6.05 14.35 25.79
C LYS A 280 -5.97 13.38 24.62
N PRO A 281 -7.07 12.70 24.25
CA PRO A 281 -7.11 11.95 23.01
C PRO A 281 -6.86 12.91 21.83
N PRO A 282 -6.11 12.49 20.80
CA PRO A 282 -6.10 13.22 19.54
C PRO A 282 -7.55 13.37 19.05
N LYS A 283 -7.91 14.53 18.54
CA LYS A 283 -9.18 14.69 17.84
C LYS A 283 -8.91 14.47 16.36
N ASP A 284 -9.78 13.71 15.70
CA ASP A 284 -9.63 13.42 14.27
C ASP A 284 -9.58 14.72 13.43
N ASP A 285 -10.30 15.76 13.86
CA ASP A 285 -10.37 17.07 13.19
C ASP A 285 -9.41 18.16 13.75
N ASP A 286 -8.41 17.80 14.56
CA ASP A 286 -7.47 18.82 15.06
C ASP A 286 -6.46 19.21 13.98
N GLU A 287 -6.80 20.23 13.17
CA GLU A 287 -5.90 20.81 12.15
C GLU A 287 -4.54 21.22 12.72
N LYS A 288 -4.43 21.53 14.02
CA LYS A 288 -3.16 21.93 14.64
C LYS A 288 -2.29 20.74 14.99
N GLU A 289 -2.89 19.59 15.20
CA GLU A 289 -2.20 18.39 15.68
C GLU A 289 -2.65 17.13 14.92
N PRO A 290 -2.50 17.10 13.57
CA PRO A 290 -2.93 15.95 12.79
C PRO A 290 -2.16 14.70 13.22
N PRO A 291 -2.77 13.50 13.15
CA PRO A 291 -2.11 12.26 13.59
C PRO A 291 -0.73 12.05 12.96
N THR A 292 -0.55 12.49 11.72
CA THR A 292 0.72 12.40 10.98
C THR A 292 1.91 13.03 11.71
N LYS A 293 1.71 14.07 12.53
CA LYS A 293 2.81 14.74 13.26
C LYS A 293 3.53 13.83 14.26
N TRP A 294 2.88 12.76 14.70
CA TRP A 294 3.47 11.83 15.68
C TRP A 294 4.49 10.91 15.02
N ILE A 295 4.44 10.78 13.69
CA ILE A 295 5.42 10.06 12.88
C ILE A 295 6.33 11.05 12.17
N LEU A 296 5.76 12.01 11.44
CA LEU A 296 6.46 12.92 10.53
C LEU A 296 6.96 14.19 11.22
N ASP A 297 8.22 14.53 10.96
CA ASP A 297 8.85 15.78 11.38
C ASP A 297 8.57 16.92 10.39
N ALA A 298 8.32 16.60 9.11
CA ALA A 298 7.99 17.57 8.06
C ALA A 298 7.15 16.92 6.95
N ILE A 299 6.35 17.72 6.23
CA ILE A 299 5.58 17.27 5.05
C ILE A 299 6.09 18.01 3.82
N ILE A 300 6.42 17.27 2.76
CA ILE A 300 6.92 17.81 1.49
C ILE A 300 5.73 18.07 0.57
N GLY A 301 5.57 19.32 0.16
CA GLY A 301 4.51 19.72 -0.76
C GLY A 301 3.10 19.75 -0.16
N GLY A 302 2.96 19.83 1.17
CA GLY A 302 1.67 19.90 1.86
C GLY A 302 0.81 21.11 1.48
N ASN A 303 1.44 22.18 0.98
CA ASN A 303 0.78 23.42 0.52
C ASN A 303 0.80 23.59 -0.99
N ASP A 304 1.18 22.55 -1.74
CA ASP A 304 1.30 22.66 -3.19
C ASP A 304 -0.06 22.90 -3.84
N THR A 305 -0.01 23.57 -4.99
CA THR A 305 -1.18 23.92 -5.78
C THR A 305 -1.21 23.14 -7.09
N CYS A 306 -2.41 22.94 -7.62
CA CYS A 306 -2.59 22.35 -8.94
C CYS A 306 -1.87 23.19 -10.00
N SER A 307 -1.00 22.57 -10.81
CA SER A 307 -0.23 23.25 -11.86
C SER A 307 -1.11 23.89 -12.93
N GLN A 308 -2.38 23.44 -13.07
CA GLN A 308 -3.31 23.98 -14.06
C GLN A 308 -4.22 25.09 -13.51
N CYS A 309 -4.85 24.88 -12.35
CA CYS A 309 -5.86 25.80 -11.81
C CYS A 309 -5.41 26.58 -10.58
N ALA A 310 -4.18 26.36 -10.10
CA ALA A 310 -3.60 26.95 -8.89
C ALA A 310 -4.37 26.69 -7.58
N THR A 311 -5.40 25.83 -7.59
CA THR A 311 -6.13 25.44 -6.38
C THR A 311 -5.20 24.67 -5.43
N PRO A 312 -5.10 25.04 -4.14
CA PRO A 312 -4.38 24.27 -3.14
C PRO A 312 -4.91 22.84 -3.06
N GLY A 313 -4.01 21.87 -3.10
CA GLY A 313 -4.36 20.45 -2.98
C GLY A 313 -3.35 19.62 -2.20
N GLY A 314 -2.13 20.15 -1.98
CA GLY A 314 -1.12 19.50 -1.17
C GLY A 314 -0.82 18.07 -1.61
N LEU A 315 -0.90 17.14 -0.67
CA LEU A 315 -0.68 15.70 -0.91
C LEU A 315 -1.79 15.01 -1.72
N LYS A 316 -2.95 15.64 -1.89
CA LYS A 316 -4.07 15.11 -2.70
C LYS A 316 -3.90 15.38 -4.20
N LEU A 317 -2.88 16.14 -4.59
CA LEU A 317 -2.59 16.36 -6.01
C LEU A 317 -2.03 15.07 -6.64
N LEU A 318 -2.37 14.86 -7.90
CA LEU A 318 -1.93 13.73 -8.70
C LEU A 318 -0.65 14.08 -9.47
N THR A 319 0.33 13.20 -9.39
CA THR A 319 1.65 13.25 -10.05
C THR A 319 1.90 11.91 -10.76
N GLU A 320 2.92 11.84 -11.59
CA GLU A 320 3.33 10.58 -12.24
C GLU A 320 3.56 9.43 -11.23
N ALA A 321 4.02 9.76 -10.02
CA ALA A 321 4.23 8.78 -8.97
C ALA A 321 2.91 8.17 -8.46
N ASN A 322 1.81 8.92 -8.44
CA ASN A 322 0.56 8.47 -7.81
C ASN A 322 -0.67 8.46 -8.75
N TRP A 323 -0.50 8.55 -10.06
CA TRP A 323 -1.61 8.45 -11.02
C TRP A 323 -2.46 7.18 -10.88
N HIS A 324 -1.87 6.08 -10.39
CA HIS A 324 -2.57 4.84 -10.05
C HIS A 324 -3.63 5.01 -8.93
N ARG A 325 -3.67 6.16 -8.23
CA ARG A 325 -4.73 6.50 -7.26
C ARG A 325 -5.95 7.13 -7.90
N MET A 326 -5.89 7.42 -9.19
CA MET A 326 -6.98 8.07 -9.88
C MET A 326 -8.05 7.04 -10.22
N GLU A 327 -9.22 7.14 -9.61
CA GLU A 327 -10.37 6.34 -10.02
C GLU A 327 -10.77 6.70 -11.44
N VAL A 328 -10.58 5.78 -12.39
CA VAL A 328 -10.89 6.02 -13.80
C VAL A 328 -11.39 4.78 -14.50
N GLN A 329 -12.42 5.00 -15.32
CA GLN A 329 -12.77 4.07 -16.39
C GLN A 329 -12.22 4.66 -17.70
N PRO A 330 -11.14 4.12 -18.29
CA PRO A 330 -10.51 4.70 -19.49
C PRO A 330 -11.49 4.98 -20.63
N ALA A 331 -12.45 4.07 -20.84
CA ALA A 331 -13.47 4.20 -21.87
C ALA A 331 -14.38 5.42 -21.67
N ALA A 332 -14.51 5.92 -20.43
CA ALA A 332 -15.28 7.13 -20.13
C ALA A 332 -14.62 8.41 -20.70
N PHE A 333 -13.31 8.38 -20.99
CA PHE A 333 -12.58 9.49 -21.62
C PHE A 333 -12.58 9.43 -23.16
N LEU A 334 -13.24 8.44 -23.76
CA LEU A 334 -13.49 8.45 -25.19
C LEU A 334 -14.53 9.53 -25.51
N LYS A 335 -14.05 10.61 -26.14
CA LYS A 335 -14.83 11.82 -26.41
C LYS A 335 -16.15 11.55 -27.12
N ASN A 336 -17.22 12.13 -26.60
CA ASN A 336 -18.56 12.15 -27.21
C ASN A 336 -19.06 10.76 -27.63
N ARG A 337 -19.19 10.53 -28.94
CA ARG A 337 -19.80 9.31 -29.51
C ARG A 337 -18.76 8.21 -29.77
N LEU A 338 -17.48 8.45 -29.51
CA LEU A 338 -16.42 7.46 -29.74
C LEU A 338 -16.61 6.19 -28.91
N LYS A 339 -17.11 6.32 -27.67
CA LYS A 339 -17.44 5.18 -26.80
C LYS A 339 -18.54 4.28 -27.36
N ASP A 340 -19.34 4.78 -28.30
CA ASP A 340 -20.42 4.04 -28.96
C ASP A 340 -19.97 3.45 -30.32
N ASN A 341 -18.72 3.69 -30.75
CA ASN A 341 -18.18 3.22 -32.02
C ASN A 341 -17.29 1.99 -31.83
N THR A 342 -17.79 0.80 -32.18
CA THR A 342 -17.05 -0.47 -32.03
C THR A 342 -15.72 -0.51 -32.81
N THR A 343 -15.63 0.20 -33.93
CA THR A 343 -14.37 0.29 -34.73
C THR A 343 -13.28 1.13 -34.04
N VAL A 344 -13.65 1.84 -32.97
CA VAL A 344 -12.75 2.63 -32.10
C VAL A 344 -12.57 1.94 -30.76
N THR A 345 -13.65 1.48 -30.12
CA THR A 345 -13.57 0.87 -28.78
C THR A 345 -12.85 -0.46 -28.78
N THR A 346 -13.00 -1.31 -29.80
CA THR A 346 -12.26 -2.58 -29.87
C THR A 346 -10.74 -2.37 -29.94
N PRO A 347 -10.20 -1.52 -30.84
CA PRO A 347 -8.77 -1.17 -30.81
C PRO A 347 -8.33 -0.49 -29.52
N PHE A 348 -9.18 0.33 -28.90
CA PHE A 348 -8.88 0.97 -27.62
C PHE A 348 -8.70 -0.06 -26.50
N GLN A 349 -9.64 -1.00 -26.38
CA GLN A 349 -9.55 -2.09 -25.41
C GLN A 349 -8.33 -2.98 -25.68
N ALA A 350 -8.02 -3.28 -26.95
CA ALA A 350 -6.83 -4.05 -27.31
C ALA A 350 -5.52 -3.31 -26.93
N ALA A 351 -5.45 -1.99 -27.12
CA ALA A 351 -4.30 -1.20 -26.72
C ALA A 351 -4.13 -1.18 -25.19
N LEU A 352 -5.21 -1.02 -24.44
CA LEU A 352 -5.18 -1.10 -22.98
C LEU A 352 -4.80 -2.51 -22.48
N ALA A 353 -5.34 -3.56 -23.09
CA ALA A 353 -4.98 -4.94 -22.77
C ALA A 353 -3.50 -5.22 -23.06
N SER A 354 -2.96 -4.69 -24.15
CA SER A 354 -1.54 -4.80 -24.45
C SER A 354 -0.68 -4.06 -23.42
N LEU A 355 -1.10 -2.88 -22.93
CA LEU A 355 -0.39 -2.18 -21.86
C LEU A 355 -0.42 -2.98 -20.56
N ARG A 356 -1.60 -3.52 -20.18
CA ARG A 356 -1.73 -4.43 -19.03
C ARG A 356 -0.76 -5.60 -19.13
N GLN A 357 -0.73 -6.28 -20.27
CA GLN A 357 0.16 -7.42 -20.49
C GLN A 357 1.65 -7.06 -20.47
N GLN A 358 2.04 -5.86 -20.92
CA GLN A 358 3.44 -5.42 -20.87
C GLN A 358 3.92 -5.15 -19.43
N HIS A 359 2.99 -4.82 -18.54
CA HIS A 359 3.26 -4.54 -17.13
C HIS A 359 2.91 -5.71 -16.20
N TYR A 360 2.36 -6.79 -16.75
CA TYR A 360 2.07 -8.03 -16.04
C TYR A 360 3.37 -8.73 -15.65
N ASP A 361 3.50 -9.06 -14.36
CA ASP A 361 4.65 -9.78 -13.82
C ASP A 361 4.21 -11.21 -13.45
N PRO A 362 4.57 -12.24 -14.24
CA PRO A 362 4.11 -13.61 -13.96
C PRO A 362 4.65 -14.16 -12.63
N ASP A 363 5.76 -13.63 -12.11
CA ASP A 363 6.27 -14.02 -10.80
C ASP A 363 5.45 -13.39 -9.65
N LYS A 364 4.54 -12.48 -9.99
CA LYS A 364 3.51 -11.91 -9.11
C LYS A 364 2.09 -12.34 -9.50
N ALA A 365 1.92 -13.34 -10.37
CA ALA A 365 0.61 -13.75 -10.88
C ALA A 365 -0.41 -14.18 -9.80
N ASP A 366 0.06 -14.66 -8.64
CA ASP A 366 -0.79 -15.00 -7.48
C ASP A 366 -1.13 -13.77 -6.60
N ASP A 367 -0.46 -12.64 -6.84
CA ASP A 367 -0.81 -11.33 -6.30
C ASP A 367 -1.66 -10.62 -7.36
N CYS A 368 -2.96 -10.54 -7.12
CA CYS A 368 -3.95 -9.55 -7.61
C CYS A 368 -3.48 -8.11 -7.96
N ARG A 369 -2.21 -7.76 -7.73
CA ARG A 369 -1.54 -6.47 -7.94
C ARG A 369 -1.56 -5.91 -9.37
N ASP A 370 -1.78 -6.74 -10.39
CA ASP A 370 -1.45 -6.37 -11.78
C ASP A 370 -2.50 -5.52 -12.51
N ASP A 371 -3.68 -5.30 -11.93
CA ASP A 371 -4.78 -4.64 -12.64
C ASP A 371 -4.73 -3.12 -12.67
N GLU A 372 -3.80 -2.44 -11.98
CA GLU A 372 -3.70 -0.96 -12.00
C GLU A 372 -2.30 -0.38 -12.25
N GLU A 373 -1.22 -1.17 -12.20
CA GLU A 373 0.14 -0.65 -12.47
C GLU A 373 0.28 -0.05 -13.88
N TRP A 374 -0.56 -0.47 -14.83
CA TRP A 374 -0.62 0.04 -16.20
C TRP A 374 -1.21 1.46 -16.31
N LEU A 375 -1.90 1.97 -15.29
CA LEU A 375 -2.59 3.27 -15.36
C LEU A 375 -1.62 4.44 -15.47
N GLY A 376 -0.54 4.41 -14.70
CA GLY A 376 0.54 5.41 -14.77
C GLY A 376 1.18 5.47 -16.16
N PRO A 377 1.67 4.35 -16.72
CA PRO A 377 2.14 4.25 -18.09
C PRO A 377 1.14 4.74 -19.14
N TRP A 378 -0.16 4.42 -18.99
CA TRP A 378 -1.19 4.90 -19.90
C TRP A 378 -1.33 6.43 -19.86
N ILE A 379 -1.49 7.03 -18.68
CA ILE A 379 -1.59 8.49 -18.54
C ILE A 379 -0.31 9.16 -19.06
N GLY A 380 0.86 8.61 -18.74
CA GLY A 380 2.15 9.07 -19.28
C GLY A 380 2.18 9.01 -20.82
N GLY A 381 1.68 7.93 -21.41
CA GLY A 381 1.52 7.78 -22.85
C GLY A 381 0.62 8.84 -23.48
N VAL A 382 -0.43 9.30 -22.79
CA VAL A 382 -1.27 10.43 -23.23
C VAL A 382 -0.47 11.74 -23.26
N PHE A 383 0.40 11.98 -22.27
CA PHE A 383 1.29 13.14 -22.25
C PHE A 383 2.35 13.09 -23.36
N ASP A 384 2.84 11.90 -23.70
CA ASP A 384 3.93 11.65 -24.65
C ASP A 384 3.51 11.75 -26.12
N VAL A 385 2.20 11.82 -26.42
CA VAL A 385 1.69 11.93 -27.79
C VAL A 385 2.33 13.14 -28.49
N PRO A 386 3.06 12.95 -29.61
CA PRO A 386 3.62 14.05 -30.38
C PRO A 386 2.53 15.01 -30.83
N ARG A 387 2.76 16.31 -30.66
CA ARG A 387 1.78 17.31 -31.11
C ARG A 387 1.64 17.26 -32.61
N ILE A 388 0.40 17.10 -33.06
CA ILE A 388 0.02 17.22 -34.47
C ILE A 388 0.29 18.65 -35.01
N SER A 389 0.42 19.65 -34.12
CA SER A 389 0.61 21.09 -34.47
C SER A 389 1.77 21.81 -33.76
N GLY A 390 2.72 21.11 -33.14
CA GLY A 390 3.98 21.70 -32.62
C GLY A 390 3.92 22.61 -31.36
N GLY A 391 2.75 23.02 -30.85
CA GLY A 391 2.62 23.92 -29.67
C GLY A 391 2.59 23.22 -28.31
N GLN A 392 2.99 23.90 -27.21
CA GLN A 392 2.86 23.37 -25.82
C GLN A 392 1.43 22.88 -25.51
N TRP A 393 1.27 21.72 -24.86
CA TRP A 393 -0.01 21.42 -24.20
C TRP A 393 -0.22 22.61 -23.27
N ASP A 394 -1.30 23.38 -23.41
CA ASP A 394 -1.45 24.72 -22.82
C ASP A 394 -1.21 24.76 -21.31
N GLY A 395 0.06 24.87 -20.89
CA GLY A 395 0.50 24.75 -19.49
C GLY A 395 0.68 23.33 -18.94
N TRP A 396 0.27 22.27 -19.65
CA TRP A 396 0.37 20.90 -19.15
C TRP A 396 1.76 20.30 -19.34
N LYS A 397 2.32 19.78 -18.25
CA LYS A 397 3.58 19.04 -18.20
C LYS A 397 3.39 17.68 -17.53
N ARG A 398 4.09 16.66 -18.01
CA ARG A 398 4.04 15.30 -17.45
C ARG A 398 4.43 15.27 -15.96
N ASP A 399 5.47 16.03 -15.61
CA ASP A 399 6.00 16.19 -14.25
C ASP A 399 5.22 17.20 -13.38
N GLY A 400 4.09 17.72 -13.88
CA GLY A 400 3.21 18.60 -13.12
C GLY A 400 2.39 17.87 -12.06
N SER A 401 1.84 18.62 -11.10
CA SER A 401 0.93 18.10 -10.08
C SER A 401 -0.47 18.64 -10.28
N TYR A 402 -1.46 17.76 -10.45
CA TYR A 402 -2.80 18.14 -10.89
C TYR A 402 -3.86 17.71 -9.89
N CYS A 403 -4.86 18.56 -9.64
CA CYS A 403 -6.07 18.07 -8.98
C CYS A 403 -6.83 17.11 -9.92
N GLN A 404 -7.57 16.17 -9.34
CA GLN A 404 -8.35 15.17 -10.11
C GLN A 404 -9.26 15.79 -11.17
N PRO A 405 -10.01 16.90 -10.92
CA PRO A 405 -10.80 17.55 -11.96
C PRO A 405 -9.98 18.03 -13.17
N CYS A 406 -8.81 18.60 -12.93
CA CYS A 406 -7.93 19.05 -14.00
C CYS A 406 -7.38 17.87 -14.80
N LEU A 407 -6.84 16.84 -14.14
CA LEU A 407 -6.31 15.68 -14.85
C LEU A 407 -7.40 14.94 -15.64
N ARG A 408 -8.62 14.82 -15.09
CA ARG A 408 -9.77 14.26 -15.83
C ARG A 408 -10.10 15.06 -17.08
N LYS A 409 -10.10 16.39 -16.99
CA LYS A 409 -10.32 17.27 -18.15
C LYS A 409 -9.24 17.06 -19.23
N PHE A 410 -7.98 16.97 -18.83
CA PHE A 410 -6.88 16.68 -19.74
C PHE A 410 -7.07 15.34 -20.47
N LEU A 411 -7.45 14.28 -19.74
CA LEU A 411 -7.70 12.97 -20.33
C LEU A 411 -8.90 13.00 -21.30
N ASP A 412 -10.01 13.64 -20.93
CA ASP A 412 -11.20 13.78 -21.80
C ASP A 412 -10.86 14.48 -23.13
N GLU A 413 -9.99 15.49 -23.08
CA GLU A 413 -9.59 16.26 -24.25
C GLU A 413 -8.60 15.52 -25.16
N HIS A 414 -7.87 14.51 -24.67
CA HIS A 414 -6.67 14.00 -25.34
C HIS A 414 -6.55 12.48 -25.50
N VAL A 415 -7.33 11.65 -24.80
CA VAL A 415 -7.26 10.18 -24.93
C VAL A 415 -7.49 9.70 -26.38
N TRP A 416 -8.36 10.37 -27.14
CA TRP A 416 -8.58 10.05 -28.55
C TRP A 416 -7.32 10.26 -29.42
N ARG A 417 -6.45 11.21 -29.07
CA ARG A 417 -5.17 11.46 -29.76
C ARG A 417 -4.16 10.38 -29.47
N TRP A 418 -4.11 9.94 -28.22
CA TRP A 418 -3.28 8.80 -27.82
C TRP A 418 -3.68 7.54 -28.60
N LEU A 419 -4.97 7.24 -28.68
CA LEU A 419 -5.45 6.10 -29.45
C LEU A 419 -5.12 6.20 -30.95
N LEU A 420 -5.29 7.39 -31.55
CA LEU A 420 -4.88 7.64 -32.94
C LEU A 420 -3.38 7.34 -33.13
N TRP A 421 -2.55 7.86 -32.23
CA TRP A 421 -1.10 7.68 -32.28
C TRP A 421 -0.69 6.22 -32.13
N GLU A 422 -1.25 5.50 -31.15
CA GLU A 422 -0.98 4.07 -30.96
C GLU A 422 -1.37 3.25 -32.19
N ARG A 423 -2.52 3.53 -32.80
CA ARG A 423 -2.95 2.84 -34.02
C ARG A 423 -1.97 3.11 -35.17
N VAL A 424 -1.59 4.37 -35.39
CA VAL A 424 -0.64 4.75 -36.44
C VAL A 424 0.71 4.09 -36.22
N LYS A 425 1.21 4.06 -34.99
CA LYS A 425 2.43 3.36 -34.60
C LYS A 425 2.35 1.86 -34.88
N GLY A 426 1.17 1.26 -34.70
CA GLY A 426 0.85 -0.12 -35.09
C GLY A 426 0.66 -0.36 -36.59
N GLY A 427 0.94 0.63 -37.45
CA GLY A 427 0.84 0.51 -38.91
C GLY A 427 -0.55 0.81 -39.50
N TRP A 428 -1.49 1.31 -38.69
CA TRP A 428 -2.79 1.73 -39.20
C TRP A 428 -2.67 3.03 -40.00
N ALA A 429 -3.10 3.00 -41.26
CA ALA A 429 -3.25 4.20 -42.07
C ALA A 429 -4.67 4.77 -41.88
N PRO A 430 -4.86 5.92 -41.22
CA PRO A 430 -6.18 6.51 -41.03
C PRO A 430 -6.81 6.83 -42.40
N PRO A 431 -8.08 6.45 -42.63
CA PRO A 431 -8.83 6.93 -43.79
C PRO A 431 -9.10 8.44 -43.67
N GLU A 432 -9.75 9.02 -44.68
CA GLU A 432 -10.12 10.43 -44.64
C GLU A 432 -10.96 10.78 -43.41
N ASP A 433 -10.63 11.91 -42.77
CA ASP A 433 -11.34 12.43 -41.61
C ASP A 433 -12.83 12.62 -41.89
N CYS A 434 -13.66 12.14 -40.97
CA CYS A 434 -15.08 12.45 -40.95
C CYS A 434 -15.25 13.94 -40.64
N TRP A 435 -16.08 14.65 -41.42
CA TRP A 435 -16.37 16.07 -41.17
C TRP A 435 -16.95 16.35 -39.78
N TYR A 436 -17.61 15.36 -39.18
CA TYR A 436 -18.17 15.44 -37.84
C TYR A 436 -17.26 14.84 -36.76
N GLY A 437 -16.10 14.29 -37.13
CA GLY A 437 -15.12 13.70 -36.22
C GLY A 437 -15.75 12.81 -35.14
N TYR A 438 -15.30 13.01 -33.89
CA TYR A 438 -15.81 12.31 -32.72
C TYR A 438 -17.29 12.65 -32.36
N ASN A 439 -17.92 13.62 -33.03
CA ASN A 439 -19.36 13.94 -32.89
C ASN A 439 -20.25 13.18 -33.88
N CYS A 440 -19.68 12.42 -34.82
CA CYS A 440 -20.45 11.77 -35.87
C CYS A 440 -21.51 10.80 -35.31
N LYS A 441 -22.80 11.08 -35.52
CA LYS A 441 -23.89 10.16 -35.12
C LYS A 441 -23.91 8.89 -35.97
N THR A 442 -23.48 8.98 -37.23
CA THR A 442 -23.53 7.88 -38.21
C THR A 442 -22.56 6.76 -37.89
N MET A 443 -21.46 7.04 -37.19
CA MET A 443 -20.46 6.01 -36.83
C MET A 443 -21.01 4.95 -35.87
N VAL A 444 -22.06 5.27 -35.10
CA VAL A 444 -22.65 4.36 -34.12
C VAL A 444 -23.48 3.26 -34.78
N HIS A 445 -24.20 3.58 -35.87
CA HIS A 445 -25.22 2.69 -36.44
C HIS A 445 -24.96 2.30 -37.90
N LYS A 446 -23.96 2.86 -38.57
CA LYS A 446 -23.57 2.46 -39.93
C LYS A 446 -22.12 2.01 -39.97
N ARG A 447 -21.91 0.70 -39.78
CA ARG A 447 -20.59 0.07 -39.80
C ARG A 447 -19.73 0.45 -41.04
N PRO A 448 -20.24 0.44 -42.29
CA PRO A 448 -19.44 0.87 -43.44
C PRO A 448 -18.95 2.32 -43.35
N HIS A 449 -19.69 3.20 -42.69
CA HIS A 449 -19.25 4.58 -42.46
C HIS A 449 -18.19 4.65 -41.36
N ALA A 450 -18.38 3.90 -40.26
CA ALA A 450 -17.43 3.81 -39.16
C ALA A 450 -16.06 3.29 -39.63
N GLU A 451 -16.04 2.29 -40.51
CA GLU A 451 -14.81 1.71 -41.06
C GLU A 451 -14.18 2.59 -42.16
N GLY A 452 -15.00 3.29 -42.96
CA GLY A 452 -14.55 4.06 -44.12
C GLY A 452 -14.07 5.49 -43.84
N LYS A 453 -14.20 5.99 -42.60
CA LYS A 453 -13.83 7.37 -42.22
C LYS A 453 -13.12 7.39 -40.87
N ASN A 454 -12.22 8.35 -40.68
CA ASN A 454 -11.55 8.53 -39.40
C ASN A 454 -12.43 9.38 -38.48
N HIS A 455 -12.77 8.86 -37.30
CA HIS A 455 -13.52 9.60 -36.26
C HIS A 455 -12.64 10.07 -35.11
N LEU A 456 -11.38 9.63 -35.05
CA LEU A 456 -10.37 10.13 -34.12
C LEU A 456 -9.80 11.45 -34.62
N CYS A 457 -10.67 12.41 -34.91
CA CYS A 457 -10.33 13.73 -35.42
C CYS A 457 -11.31 14.79 -34.90
N VAL A 458 -10.89 16.05 -34.98
CA VAL A 458 -11.71 17.20 -34.54
C VAL A 458 -12.81 17.46 -35.59
N PRO A 459 -14.07 17.68 -35.19
CA PRO A 459 -15.14 18.07 -36.10
C PRO A 459 -14.80 19.35 -36.87
N THR A 460 -14.97 19.33 -38.20
CA THR A 460 -14.72 20.49 -39.08
C THR A 460 -16.01 21.20 -39.50
N LYS A 461 -17.17 20.53 -39.42
CA LYS A 461 -18.50 21.10 -39.76
C LYS A 461 -19.42 21.34 -38.55
N GLY A 462 -18.86 21.42 -37.34
CA GLY A 462 -19.63 21.60 -36.10
C GLY A 462 -20.35 20.32 -35.63
N ASP A 463 -21.35 20.48 -34.77
CA ASP A 463 -22.13 19.37 -34.21
C ASP A 463 -23.30 18.99 -35.15
N PRO A 464 -23.41 17.73 -35.60
CA PRO A 464 -24.50 17.25 -36.47
C PRO A 464 -25.85 17.02 -35.77
#